data_AF-A0A962NYF0-F1
#
_entry.id   AF-A0A962NYF0-F1
#
_cell.length_a   1.000
_cell.length_b   1.000
_cell.length_c   1.000
_cell.angle_alpha   90.00
_cell.angle_beta   90.00
_cell.angle_gamma   90.00
#
_symmetry.space_group_name_H-M   'P 1'
#
loop_
_entity.id
_entity.type
_entity.pdbx_description
1 polymer ?
#
loop_
_entity_poly.entity_id
_entity_poly.type
_entity_poly.pdbx_seq_one_letter_code
_entity_poly.pdbx_strand_id
1 'polypeptide(L)'
;MRNAHLTISHQALLHNVAQIKRYAPQSKVMAMVKADAYGHGAVVVSNIIKNHVDALGVAFLAEAIALREAGIHCPIAILEGVFSAHELELAFKHDCYLVV
;
A
#
# COMPACT_ATOMS: atom_id res chain seq x y z
N MET A 1 19.12 19.82 18.68
CA MET A 1 18.37 18.85 17.84
C MET A 1 19.14 18.64 16.55
N ARG A 2 19.15 17.43 16.00
CA ARG A 2 19.84 17.10 14.75
C ARG A 2 18.90 17.44 13.58
N ASN A 3 19.36 18.22 12.60
CA ASN A 3 18.54 18.73 11.50
C ASN A 3 18.38 17.70 10.36
N ALA A 4 17.80 16.53 10.64
CA ALA A 4 17.44 15.57 9.60
C ALA A 4 15.96 15.72 9.24
N HIS A 5 15.65 15.84 7.94
CA HIS A 5 14.29 15.92 7.43
C HIS A 5 14.14 15.12 6.14
N LEU A 6 12.92 14.64 5.90
CA LEU A 6 12.52 13.92 4.70
C LEU A 6 11.37 14.69 4.04
N THR A 7 11.53 15.02 2.76
CA THR A 7 10.51 15.74 1.98
C THR A 7 9.92 14.80 0.95
N ILE A 8 8.61 14.57 1.02
CA ILE A 8 7.88 13.70 0.08
C ILE A 8 6.98 14.55 -0.81
N SER A 9 7.15 14.42 -2.13
CA SER A 9 6.36 15.18 -3.11
C SER A 9 5.07 14.45 -3.49
N HIS A 10 3.95 15.00 -3.06
CA HIS A 10 2.60 14.53 -3.44
C HIS A 10 2.42 14.53 -4.96
N GLN A 11 2.86 15.60 -5.63
CA GLN A 11 2.71 15.75 -7.07
C GLN A 11 3.54 14.73 -7.84
N ALA A 12 4.74 14.39 -7.36
CA ALA A 12 5.58 13.37 -7.99
C ALA A 12 4.95 11.98 -7.91
N LEU A 13 4.35 11.62 -6.77
CA LEU A 13 3.64 10.35 -6.60
C LEU A 13 2.48 10.23 -7.61
N LEU A 14 1.61 11.24 -7.68
CA LEU A 14 0.49 11.24 -8.61
C LEU A 14 0.92 11.26 -10.08
N HIS A 15 1.98 12.00 -10.40
CA HIS A 15 2.58 12.00 -11.73
C HIS A 15 3.02 10.60 -12.13
N ASN A 16 3.73 9.88 -11.26
CA ASN A 16 4.21 8.52 -11.53
C ASN A 16 3.05 7.54 -11.72
N VAL A 17 2.01 7.61 -10.89
CA VAL A 17 0.79 6.80 -11.06
C VAL A 17 0.15 7.07 -12.44
N ALA A 18 0.05 8.32 -12.85
CA ALA A 18 -0.48 8.68 -14.16
C ALA A 18 0.39 8.15 -15.32
N GLN A 19 1.72 8.18 -15.19
CA GLN A 19 2.62 7.58 -16.18
C GLN A 19 2.43 6.07 -16.29
N ILE A 20 2.34 5.35 -15.17
CA ILE A 20 2.11 3.89 -15.16
C ILE A 20 0.81 3.56 -15.91
N LYS A 21 -0.28 4.28 -15.61
CA LYS A 21 -1.57 4.10 -16.29
C LYS A 21 -1.50 4.43 -17.79
N ARG A 22 -0.66 5.38 -18.20
CA ARG A 22 -0.43 5.69 -19.62
C ARG A 22 0.29 4.56 -20.35
N TYR A 23 1.26 3.90 -19.71
CA TYR A 23 2.00 2.80 -20.31
C TYR A 23 1.22 1.48 -20.33
N ALA A 24 0.29 1.29 -19.40
CA ALA A 24 -0.55 0.09 -19.32
C ALA A 24 -2.05 0.45 -19.19
N PRO A 25 -2.66 1.06 -20.22
CA PRO A 25 -4.00 1.65 -20.13
C PRO A 25 -5.13 0.63 -19.93
N GLN A 26 -4.87 -0.65 -20.22
CA GLN A 26 -5.83 -1.74 -20.06
C GLN A 26 -5.57 -2.58 -18.80
N SER A 27 -4.55 -2.24 -18.01
CA SER A 27 -4.17 -2.98 -16.80
C SER A 27 -4.66 -2.26 -15.55
N LYS A 28 -5.07 -3.04 -14.55
CA LYS A 28 -5.21 -2.54 -13.18
C LYS A 28 -3.84 -2.26 -12.59
N VAL A 29 -3.75 -1.26 -11.72
CA VAL A 29 -2.53 -0.86 -11.03
C VAL A 29 -2.65 -1.18 -9.54
N MET A 30 -1.78 -2.08 -9.06
CA MET A 30 -1.54 -2.26 -7.63
C MET A 30 -0.28 -1.48 -7.24
N ALA A 31 -0.41 -0.47 -6.37
CA ALA A 31 0.75 0.26 -5.89
C ALA A 31 1.38 -0.44 -4.69
N MET A 32 2.66 -0.77 -4.82
CA MET A 32 3.42 -1.38 -3.74
C MET A 32 3.80 -0.33 -2.69
N VAL A 33 3.34 -0.53 -1.46
CA VAL A 33 3.60 0.35 -0.30
C VAL A 33 4.24 -0.41 0.88
N LYS A 34 4.80 -1.60 0.62
CA LYS A 34 5.60 -2.37 1.58
C LYS A 34 6.84 -1.60 2.05
N ALA A 35 7.43 -2.06 3.16
CA ALA A 35 8.59 -1.46 3.81
C ALA A 35 8.40 0.05 4.03
N ASP A 36 7.26 0.42 4.62
CA ASP A 36 6.86 1.80 4.88
C ASP A 36 6.82 2.67 3.60
N ALA A 37 6.19 2.16 2.54
CA ALA A 37 6.26 2.72 1.18
C ALA A 37 7.69 3.01 0.74
N TYR A 38 8.57 2.01 0.86
CA TYR A 38 9.99 2.13 0.52
C TYR A 38 10.66 3.29 1.30
N GLY A 39 10.28 3.48 2.56
CA GLY A 39 10.75 4.55 3.45
C GLY A 39 10.16 5.93 3.22
N HIS A 40 9.12 6.06 2.39
CA HIS A 40 8.44 7.33 2.13
C HIS A 40 7.24 7.57 3.08
N GLY A 41 6.90 6.60 3.93
CA GLY A 41 5.76 6.64 4.85
C GLY A 41 4.52 5.98 4.25
N ALA A 42 4.20 4.76 4.67
CA ALA A 42 3.14 3.93 4.10
C ALA A 42 1.76 4.60 4.16
N VAL A 43 1.38 5.12 5.34
CA VAL A 43 0.08 5.77 5.54
C VAL A 43 -0.02 7.07 4.74
N VAL A 44 1.05 7.87 4.70
CA VAL A 44 1.09 9.13 3.95
C VAL A 44 0.95 8.84 2.46
N VAL A 45 1.82 7.99 1.90
CA VAL A 45 1.79 7.63 0.48
C VAL A 45 0.46 6.99 0.09
N SER A 46 -0.06 6.07 0.90
CA SER A 46 -1.33 5.39 0.62
C SER A 46 -2.50 6.37 0.56
N ASN A 47 -2.58 7.34 1.48
CA ASN A 47 -3.65 8.36 1.44
C ASN A 47 -3.62 9.21 0.17
N ILE A 48 -2.42 9.47 -0.35
CA ILE A 48 -2.21 10.25 -1.58
C ILE A 48 -2.69 9.47 -2.80
N ILE A 49 -2.33 8.18 -2.90
CA ILE A 49 -2.50 7.42 -4.15
C ILE A 49 -3.72 6.50 -4.17
N LYS A 50 -4.36 6.19 -3.03
CA LYS A 50 -5.42 5.16 -2.94
C LYS A 50 -6.60 5.35 -3.91
N ASN A 51 -6.92 6.59 -4.25
CA ASN A 51 -8.01 6.91 -5.19
C ASN A 51 -7.57 6.90 -6.67
N HIS A 52 -6.28 6.70 -6.91
CA HIS A 52 -5.66 6.71 -8.23
C HIS A 52 -5.14 5.34 -8.66
N VAL A 53 -5.23 4.32 -7.80
CA VAL A 53 -4.79 2.94 -8.05
C VAL A 53 -5.93 1.98 -7.72
N ASP A 54 -5.85 0.76 -8.24
CA ASP A 54 -6.91 -0.24 -8.08
C ASP A 54 -6.75 -1.06 -6.79
N ALA A 55 -5.52 -1.15 -6.28
CA ALA A 55 -5.19 -1.82 -5.03
C ALA A 55 -3.87 -1.28 -4.45
N LEU A 56 -3.63 -1.58 -3.18
CA LEU A 56 -2.31 -1.47 -2.55
C LEU A 56 -1.72 -2.86 -2.33
N GLY A 57 -0.40 -2.96 -2.40
CA GLY A 57 0.34 -4.19 -2.09
C GLY A 57 1.30 -3.97 -0.93
N VAL A 58 1.26 -4.86 0.07
CA VAL A 58 2.19 -4.90 1.20
C VAL A 58 2.92 -6.24 1.24
N ALA A 59 3.99 -6.34 2.03
CA ALA A 59 4.70 -7.60 2.22
C ALA A 59 3.98 -8.47 3.26
N PHE A 60 3.61 -7.88 4.40
CA PHE A 60 3.16 -8.61 5.58
C PHE A 60 1.82 -8.09 6.13
N LEU A 61 1.10 -8.95 6.86
CA LEU A 61 -0.18 -8.61 7.50
C LEU A 61 -0.10 -7.37 8.38
N ALA A 62 0.98 -7.20 9.15
CA ALA A 62 1.15 -6.05 10.05
C ALA A 62 1.08 -4.70 9.29
N GLU A 63 1.62 -4.63 8.08
CA GLU A 63 1.54 -3.44 7.23
C GLU A 63 0.10 -3.19 6.76
N ALA A 64 -0.63 -4.24 6.37
CA ALA A 64 -2.03 -4.13 5.99
C ALA A 64 -2.91 -3.64 7.15
N ILE A 65 -2.71 -4.18 8.36
CA ILE A 65 -3.43 -3.74 9.56
C ILE A 65 -3.15 -2.26 9.86
N ALA A 66 -1.88 -1.84 9.81
CA ALA A 66 -1.53 -0.43 10.02
C ALA A 66 -2.23 0.51 9.02
N LEU A 67 -2.38 0.11 7.76
CA LEU A 67 -3.13 0.88 6.77
C LEU A 67 -4.64 0.89 7.07
N ARG A 68 -5.21 -0.24 7.51
CA ARG A 68 -6.63 -0.34 7.89
C ARG A 68 -6.95 0.52 9.10
N GLU A 69 -6.12 0.49 10.13
CA GLU A 69 -6.22 1.35 11.33
C GLU A 69 -6.12 2.84 10.97
N ALA A 70 -5.36 3.18 9.93
CA ALA A 70 -5.29 4.54 9.39
C ALA A 70 -6.46 4.93 8.46
N GLY A 71 -7.51 4.09 8.36
CA GLY A 71 -8.72 4.39 7.57
C GLY A 71 -8.55 4.16 6.06
N ILE A 72 -7.58 3.35 5.64
CA ILE A 72 -7.41 2.96 4.24
C ILE A 72 -8.29 1.73 3.97
N HIS A 73 -9.34 1.91 3.16
CA HIS A 73 -10.32 0.85 2.85
C HIS A 73 -10.30 0.36 1.40
N CYS A 74 -9.43 0.90 0.54
CA CYS A 74 -9.21 0.32 -0.79
C CYS A 74 -8.68 -1.12 -0.67
N PRO A 75 -8.76 -1.95 -1.73
CA PRO A 75 -8.21 -3.30 -1.69
C PRO A 75 -6.72 -3.30 -1.31
N ILE A 76 -6.33 -4.22 -0.42
CA ILE A 76 -4.95 -4.42 0.02
C ILE A 76 -4.61 -5.90 -0.18
N ALA A 77 -3.51 -6.18 -0.88
CA ALA A 77 -2.97 -7.52 -1.05
C ALA A 77 -1.71 -7.73 -0.20
N ILE A 78 -1.65 -8.85 0.52
CA ILE A 78 -0.48 -9.30 1.27
C ILE A 78 0.29 -10.28 0.37
N LEU A 79 1.42 -9.83 -0.19
CA LEU A 79 2.09 -10.55 -1.27
C LEU A 79 2.82 -11.82 -0.83
N GLU A 80 3.24 -11.91 0.42
CA GLU A 80 3.90 -13.12 0.96
C GLU A 80 2.90 -14.08 1.62
N GLY A 81 1.61 -13.78 1.54
CA GLY A 81 0.56 -14.54 2.21
C GLY A 81 0.58 -14.35 3.72
N VAL A 82 0.20 -15.40 4.45
CA VAL A 82 0.16 -15.43 5.92
C VAL A 82 1.04 -16.55 6.44
N PHE A 83 1.66 -16.34 7.60
CA PHE A 83 2.61 -17.29 8.18
C PHE A 83 2.00 -18.18 9.27
N SER A 84 0.73 -17.97 9.62
CA SER A 84 0.01 -18.78 10.59
C SER A 84 -1.50 -18.80 10.35
N ALA A 85 -2.19 -19.78 10.94
CA ALA A 85 -3.65 -19.84 10.90
C ALA A 85 -4.30 -18.63 11.59
N HIS A 86 -3.67 -18.09 12.64
CA HIS A 86 -4.16 -16.87 13.29
C HIS A 86 -4.05 -15.65 12.38
N GLU A 87 -2.96 -15.53 11.61
CA GLU A 87 -2.83 -14.48 10.61
C GLU A 87 -3.86 -14.59 9.49
N LEU A 88 -4.26 -15.82 9.11
CA LEU A 88 -5.36 -16.03 8.17
C LEU A 88 -6.69 -15.45 8.70
N GLU A 89 -7.02 -15.71 9.95
CA GLU A 89 -8.22 -15.15 10.60
C GLU A 89 -8.18 -13.62 10.65
N LEU A 90 -7.02 -13.05 10.99
CA LEU A 90 -6.83 -11.60 11.02
C LEU A 90 -6.88 -10.97 9.64
N ALA A 91 -6.28 -11.58 8.62
CA ALA A 91 -6.34 -11.11 7.24
C ALA A 91 -7.77 -11.10 6.71
N PHE A 92 -8.55 -12.15 7.02
CA PHE A 92 -9.98 -12.21 6.72
C PHE A 92 -10.76 -11.09 7.41
N LYS A 93 -10.54 -10.88 8.71
CA LYS A 93 -11.20 -9.82 9.49
C LYS A 93 -10.91 -8.41 8.93
N HIS A 94 -9.72 -8.21 8.37
CA HIS A 94 -9.30 -6.94 7.79
C HIS A 94 -9.57 -6.82 6.28
N ASP A 95 -10.33 -7.73 5.68
CA ASP A 95 -10.68 -7.72 4.25
C ASP A 95 -9.44 -7.54 3.35
N CYS A 96 -8.45 -8.40 3.54
CA CYS A 96 -7.21 -8.41 2.76
C CYS A 96 -7.22 -9.51 1.70
N TYR A 97 -6.67 -9.23 0.52
CA TYR A 97 -6.36 -10.24 -0.48
C TYR A 97 -5.08 -10.98 -0.07
N LEU A 98 -5.07 -12.30 -0.28
CA LEU A 98 -3.94 -13.15 0.06
C LEU A 98 -3.35 -13.83 -1.17
N VAL A 99 -2.03 -13.87 -1.23
CA VAL A 99 -1.30 -14.79 -2.09
C VAL A 99 -1.18 -16.14 -1.38
N VAL A 100 -1.34 -17.24 -2.12
CA VAL A 100 -1.27 -18.63 -1.63
C VAL A 100 -0.35 -19.42 -2.55
#